data_AF-A0A1E7H4T7-F1
#
_entry.id   AF-A0A1E7H4T7-F1
#
_cell.length_a   1.000
_cell.length_b   1.000
_cell.length_c   1.000
_cell.angle_alpha   90.00
_cell.angle_beta   90.00
_cell.angle_gamma   90.00
#
_symmetry.space_group_name_H-M   'P 1'
#
loop_
_entity.id
_entity.type
_entity.pdbx_description
1 polymer ?
#
loop_
_entity_poly.entity_id
_entity_poly.type
_entity_poly.pdbx_seq_one_letter_code
_entity_poly.pdbx_strand_id
1 'polypeptide(L)'
;MKISDWLDEQESADVDVSQIILPKNMSYDQDPDETIFYQEDKPCGLFCTKNHPFSTVERFGHWYLARGQDKKAGIHSSKMKWKLFTKDKEHALQIARERIE
;
A
#
# COMPACT_ATOMS: atom_id res chain seq x y z
N MET A 1 -18.49 0.36 -7.63
CA MET A 1 -17.44 1.05 -8.43
C MET A 1 -16.11 0.45 -8.05
N LYS A 2 -15.26 0.11 -9.01
CA LYS A 2 -13.92 -0.45 -8.70
C LYS A 2 -13.02 0.66 -8.17
N ILE A 3 -11.98 0.29 -7.43
CA ILE A 3 -10.95 1.22 -6.96
C ILE A 3 -10.29 1.94 -8.14
N SER A 4 -10.00 1.22 -9.23
CA SER A 4 -9.40 1.79 -10.44
C SER A 4 -10.24 2.91 -11.05
N ASP A 5 -11.54 2.65 -11.21
CA ASP A 5 -12.46 3.59 -11.87
C ASP A 5 -12.60 4.86 -11.02
N TRP A 6 -12.70 4.68 -9.69
CA TRP A 6 -12.76 5.80 -8.77
C TRP A 6 -11.48 6.64 -8.78
N LEU A 7 -10.31 6.00 -8.82
CA LEU A 7 -9.03 6.71 -8.90
C LEU A 7 -8.90 7.49 -10.21
N ASP A 8 -9.39 6.94 -11.33
CA ASP A 8 -9.42 7.66 -12.60
C ASP A 8 -10.36 8.88 -12.56
N GLU A 9 -11.52 8.77 -11.91
CA GLU A 9 -12.42 9.91 -11.68
C GLU A 9 -11.73 11.01 -10.87
N GLN A 10 -11.02 10.66 -9.78
CA GLN A 10 -10.30 11.64 -8.97
C GLN A 10 -9.14 12.29 -9.74
N GLU A 11 -8.35 11.50 -10.48
CA GLU A 11 -7.26 12.03 -11.31
C GLU A 11 -7.81 12.97 -12.39
N SER A 12 -8.93 12.62 -13.03
CA SER A 12 -9.58 13.48 -14.04
C SER A 12 -10.13 14.79 -13.48
N ALA A 13 -10.39 14.82 -12.17
CA ALA A 13 -10.78 16.01 -11.42
C ALA A 13 -9.57 16.82 -10.89
N ASP A 14 -8.36 16.52 -11.37
CA ASP A 14 -7.10 17.17 -10.96
C ASP A 14 -6.77 16.99 -9.46
N VAL A 15 -7.28 15.90 -8.86
CA VAL A 15 -6.97 15.52 -7.48
C VAL A 15 -5.70 14.67 -7.47
N ASP A 16 -4.75 15.02 -6.60
CA ASP A 16 -3.58 14.18 -6.36
C ASP A 16 -3.97 12.86 -5.70
N VAL A 17 -4.03 11.80 -6.51
CA VAL A 17 -4.37 10.45 -6.07
C VAL A 17 -3.22 9.72 -5.38
N SER A 18 -1.99 10.23 -5.46
CA SER A 18 -0.79 9.52 -4.99
C SER A 18 -0.87 9.17 -3.50
N GLN A 19 -1.48 10.04 -2.69
CA GLN A 19 -1.63 9.86 -1.23
C GLN A 19 -3.10 9.73 -0.79
N ILE A 20 -4.02 9.57 -1.73
CA ILE A 20 -5.46 9.67 -1.45
C ILE A 20 -5.94 8.54 -0.54
N ILE A 21 -6.85 8.88 0.38
CA ILE A 21 -7.49 7.91 1.27
C ILE A 21 -8.70 7.33 0.55
N LEU A 22 -8.68 6.02 0.30
CA LEU A 22 -9.84 5.32 -0.24
C LEU A 22 -11.03 5.46 0.73
N PRO A 23 -12.27 5.60 0.22
CA PRO A 23 -13.46 5.50 1.03
C PRO A 23 -13.48 4.18 1.81
N LYS A 24 -13.81 4.23 3.10
CA LYS A 24 -13.70 3.09 4.03
C LYS A 24 -14.38 1.81 3.53
N ASN A 25 -15.51 1.94 2.84
CA ASN A 25 -16.25 0.79 2.35
C ASN A 25 -15.53 0.17 1.15
N MET A 26 -15.01 1.00 0.24
CA MET A 26 -14.33 0.56 -0.99
C MET A 26 -13.02 -0.18 -0.72
N SER A 27 -12.27 0.20 0.33
CA SER A 27 -10.99 -0.45 0.64
C SER A 27 -11.10 -1.92 1.06
N TYR A 28 -12.28 -2.38 1.44
CA TYR A 28 -12.53 -3.78 1.85
C TYR A 28 -13.41 -4.56 0.87
N ASP A 29 -13.98 -3.88 -0.13
CA ASP A 29 -14.95 -4.47 -1.06
C ASP A 29 -14.29 -5.08 -2.32
N GLN A 30 -12.98 -4.88 -2.50
CA GLN A 30 -12.25 -5.35 -3.67
C GLN A 30 -10.91 -5.99 -3.28
N ASP A 31 -10.74 -7.26 -3.67
CA ASP A 31 -9.44 -7.92 -3.66
C ASP A 31 -8.54 -7.33 -4.76
N PRO A 32 -7.23 -7.20 -4.52
CA PRO A 32 -6.31 -6.81 -5.58
C PRO A 32 -6.28 -7.88 -6.67
N ASP A 33 -6.14 -7.43 -7.92
CA ASP A 33 -5.96 -8.35 -9.04
C ASP A 33 -4.65 -9.15 -8.91
N GLU A 34 -3.66 -8.57 -8.23
CA GLU A 34 -2.35 -9.15 -8.03
C GLU A 34 -1.65 -8.53 -6.80
N THR A 35 -0.92 -9.35 -6.03
CA THR A 35 0.07 -8.88 -5.05
C THR A 35 1.46 -9.19 -5.58
N ILE A 36 2.23 -8.15 -5.89
CA ILE A 36 3.49 -8.28 -6.65
C ILE A 36 4.70 -8.34 -5.70
N PHE A 37 4.60 -7.65 -4.57
CA PHE A 37 5.65 -7.61 -3.55
C PHE A 37 5.02 -7.63 -2.17
N TYR A 38 5.61 -8.40 -1.26
CA TYR A 38 5.24 -8.44 0.14
C TYR A 38 6.48 -8.76 0.98
N GLN A 39 6.76 -7.94 1.97
CA GLN A 39 7.77 -8.19 2.99
C GLN A 39 7.28 -7.70 4.34
N GLU A 40 7.55 -8.47 5.40
CA GLU A 40 7.24 -8.13 6.79
C GLU A 40 8.49 -8.37 7.65
N ASP A 41 8.88 -7.37 8.46
CA ASP A 41 9.95 -7.49 9.44
C ASP A 41 9.36 -7.97 10.77
N LYS A 42 9.23 -9.29 10.90
CA LYS A 42 8.65 -9.96 12.07
C LYS A 42 9.73 -10.75 12.83
N PRO A 43 10.57 -10.08 13.64
CA PRO A 43 11.54 -10.76 14.50
C PRO A 43 10.88 -11.45 15.70
N CYS A 44 9.58 -11.19 15.93
CA CYS A 44 8.79 -11.86 16.93
C CYS A 44 8.40 -13.28 16.50
N GLY A 45 8.08 -14.15 17.46
CA GLY A 45 7.63 -15.51 17.17
C GLY A 45 6.34 -15.56 16.35
N LEU A 46 6.06 -16.75 15.79
CA LEU A 46 4.94 -17.04 14.90
C LEU A 46 3.58 -16.45 15.36
N PHE A 47 3.29 -16.51 16.66
CA PHE A 47 2.00 -16.10 17.24
C PHE A 47 1.89 -14.61 17.61
N CYS A 48 2.88 -13.78 17.29
CA CYS A 48 2.74 -12.35 17.52
C CYS A 48 1.68 -11.76 16.58
N THR A 49 0.60 -11.22 17.15
CA THR A 49 -0.52 -10.56 16.44
C THR A 49 -0.41 -9.04 16.44
N LYS A 50 0.71 -8.50 16.96
CA LYS A 50 0.97 -7.06 16.97
C LYS A 50 1.42 -6.58 15.59
N ASN A 51 1.41 -5.27 15.40
CA ASN A 51 1.84 -4.66 14.14
C ASN A 51 3.36 -4.82 13.94
N HIS A 52 3.78 -5.08 12.72
CA HIS A 52 5.20 -5.10 12.35
C HIS A 52 5.42 -4.21 11.14
N PRO A 53 6.63 -3.64 10.97
CA PRO A 53 6.99 -2.99 9.73
C PRO A 53 6.78 -3.95 8.56
N PHE A 54 6.13 -3.46 7.51
CA PHE A 54 5.81 -4.25 6.34
C PHE A 54 5.79 -3.35 5.11
N SER A 55 5.86 -3.95 3.94
CA SER A 55 5.71 -3.28 2.66
C SER A 55 5.06 -4.21 1.65
N THR A 56 4.07 -3.70 0.94
CA THR A 56 3.30 -4.45 -0.06
C THR A 56 3.10 -3.63 -1.32
N VAL A 57 3.01 -4.30 -2.48
CA VAL A 57 2.52 -3.72 -3.73
C VAL A 57 1.35 -4.55 -4.24
N GLU A 58 0.18 -3.91 -4.32
CA GLU A 58 -1.09 -4.50 -4.73
C GLU A 58 -1.58 -3.80 -6.03
N ARG A 59 -2.11 -4.56 -7.00
CA ARG A 59 -2.61 -4.02 -8.27
C ARG A 59 -4.15 -4.00 -8.28
N PHE A 60 -4.73 -2.88 -8.70
CA PHE A 60 -6.15 -2.68 -8.92
C PHE A 60 -6.37 -2.09 -10.32
N GLY A 61 -6.67 -2.93 -11.31
CA GLY A 61 -6.66 -2.52 -12.71
C GLY A 61 -5.25 -2.09 -13.16
N HIS A 62 -5.13 -0.84 -13.63
CA HIS A 62 -3.85 -0.20 -14.00
C HIS A 62 -3.21 0.60 -12.86
N TRP A 63 -3.81 0.61 -11.67
CA TRP A 63 -3.27 1.28 -10.49
C TRP A 63 -2.49 0.32 -9.60
N TYR A 64 -1.38 0.79 -9.07
CA TYR A 64 -0.54 0.08 -8.11
C TYR A 64 -0.56 0.83 -6.78
N LEU A 65 -0.95 0.14 -5.71
CA LEU A 65 -0.89 0.60 -4.34
C LEU A 65 0.37 0.01 -3.69
N ALA A 66 1.41 0.82 -3.56
CA ALA A 66 2.50 0.52 -2.64
C ALA A 66 2.12 1.03 -1.25
N ARG A 67 2.19 0.20 -0.22
CA ARG A 67 1.88 0.63 1.16
C ARG A 67 2.70 -0.12 2.19
N GLY A 68 2.84 0.48 3.36
CA GLY A 68 3.63 -0.13 4.41
C GLY A 68 3.82 0.71 5.66
N GLN A 69 4.78 0.27 6.46
CA GLN A 69 5.31 0.98 7.61
C GLN A 69 6.84 0.86 7.61
N ASP A 70 7.52 1.98 7.78
CA ASP A 70 8.98 2.03 7.85
C ASP A 70 9.54 1.23 9.03
N LYS A 71 10.63 0.48 8.82
CA LYS A 71 11.38 -0.22 9.89
C LYS A 71 11.80 0.72 11.03
N LYS A 72 12.13 1.97 10.69
CA LYS A 72 12.51 3.02 11.65
C LYS A 72 11.42 3.35 12.67
N ALA A 73 10.16 3.02 12.38
CA ALA A 73 9.06 3.17 13.33
C ALA A 73 9.22 2.29 14.59
N GLY A 74 10.00 1.20 14.47
CA GLY A 74 10.15 0.16 15.47
C GLY A 74 9.02 -0.87 15.43
N ILE A 75 9.32 -2.08 15.92
CA ILE A 75 8.35 -3.18 16.06
C ILE A 75 7.16 -2.74 16.93
N HIS A 76 5.95 -3.20 16.59
CA HIS A 76 4.69 -2.91 17.31
C HIS A 76 4.23 -1.44 17.29
N SER A 77 4.96 -0.55 16.60
CA SER A 77 4.57 0.84 16.43
C SER A 77 3.39 0.97 15.46
N SER A 78 2.62 2.05 15.55
CA SER A 78 1.59 2.42 14.57
C SER A 78 1.97 3.65 13.74
N LYS A 79 3.17 4.22 13.98
CA LYS A 79 3.67 5.43 13.32
C LYS A 79 4.34 5.14 11.98
N MET A 80 4.62 6.18 11.20
CA MET A 80 5.35 6.12 9.91
C MET A 80 4.71 5.13 8.91
N LYS A 81 3.38 5.07 8.93
CA LYS A 81 2.62 4.41 7.86
C LYS A 81 2.70 5.25 6.60
N TRP A 82 2.79 4.58 5.48
CA TRP A 82 2.88 5.23 4.19
C TRP A 82 2.13 4.43 3.14
N LYS A 83 1.80 5.12 2.06
CA LYS A 83 1.19 4.55 0.87
C LYS A 83 1.57 5.40 -0.33
N LEU A 84 1.38 4.86 -1.52
CA LEU A 84 1.55 5.51 -2.79
C LEU A 84 0.65 4.80 -3.79
N PHE A 85 -0.25 5.55 -4.43
CA PHE A 85 -0.88 5.12 -5.68
C PHE A 85 -0.07 5.63 -6.86
N THR A 86 0.13 4.78 -7.85
CA THR A 86 0.80 5.14 -9.11
C THR A 86 0.35 4.20 -10.23
N LYS A 87 0.38 4.67 -11.48
CA LYS A 87 0.21 3.82 -12.68
C LYS A 87 1.52 3.15 -13.10
N ASP A 88 2.65 3.63 -12.58
CA ASP A 88 3.98 3.08 -12.84
C ASP A 88 4.30 1.93 -11.88
N LYS A 89 4.33 0.71 -12.44
CA LYS A 89 4.66 -0.52 -11.73
C LYS A 89 6.06 -0.50 -11.12
N GLU A 90 7.06 -0.09 -11.89
CA GLU A 90 8.46 -0.16 -11.47
C GLU A 90 8.71 0.84 -10.34
N HIS A 91 8.12 2.03 -10.43
CA HIS A 91 8.17 3.00 -9.35
C HIS A 91 7.50 2.49 -8.07
N ALA A 92 6.33 1.82 -8.16
CA ALA A 92 5.68 1.21 -6.99
C ALA A 92 6.57 0.16 -6.31
N LEU A 93 7.21 -0.70 -7.11
CA LEU A 93 8.10 -1.75 -6.61
C LEU A 93 9.38 -1.18 -6.00
N GLN A 94 9.96 -0.16 -6.63
CA GLN A 94 11.15 0.52 -6.11
C GLN A 94 10.87 1.11 -4.73
N ILE A 95 9.81 1.92 -4.59
CA ILE A 95 9.44 2.55 -3.32
C ILE A 95 9.16 1.50 -2.24
N ALA A 96 8.49 0.41 -2.60
CA ALA A 96 8.18 -0.65 -1.67
C ALA A 96 9.43 -1.34 -1.12
N ARG A 97 10.43 -1.60 -1.97
CA ARG A 97 11.72 -2.19 -1.57
C ARG A 97 12.54 -1.22 -0.73
N GLU A 98 12.75 0.01 -1.21
CA GLU A 98 13.59 1.01 -0.53
C GLU A 98 13.13 1.35 0.90
N ARG A 99 11.82 1.21 1.19
CA ARG A 99 11.26 1.50 2.52
C ARG A 99 11.31 0.34 3.50
N ILE A 100 11.55 -0.88 3.02
CA ILE A 100 11.56 -2.07 3.86
C ILE A 100 12.88 -2.82 3.85
N GLU A 101 13.74 -2.66 2.85
CA GLU A 101 15.08 -3.28 2.82
C GLU A 101 16.04 -2.45 3.68
#